data_AF-C7NA59-F1
#
_entry.id   AF-C7NA59-F1
#
_cell.length_a   1.000
_cell.length_b   1.000
_cell.length_c   1.000
_cell.angle_alpha   90.00
_cell.angle_beta   90.00
_cell.angle_gamma   90.00
#
_symmetry.space_group_name_H-M   'P 1'
#
loop_
_entity.id
_entity.type
_entity.pdbx_description
1 polymer ?
#
loop_
_entity_poly.entity_id
_entity_poly.type
_entity_poly.pdbx_seq_one_letter_code
_entity_poly.pdbx_strand_id
1 'polypeptide(L)'
;MFLYLKKGFSIIISLLYIFVNYNFYNSIFREYTNNKIFHITTELGVIEVVFWILLLYSVFDLENKSIEKNKNNKIKTKEMKEKEIKKDKIDLIICSIIFLATLICVNISRVILQSSPYMNDVVSTVGSYLLFFGGTRVLFIFSSIIFIFIAVSRRNVFLILISALNVIISVMIWLDFDTNITAVMRIIISIFAIIYYVFSENSKKDKQDTKNKIRRISLKK
;
A
#
# COMPACT_ATOMS: atom_id res chain seq x y z
N MET A 1 24.57 -0.84 0.66
CA MET A 1 24.25 0.52 0.14
C MET A 1 22.88 0.57 -0.55
N PHE A 2 22.59 -0.28 -1.55
CA PHE A 2 21.31 -0.28 -2.30
C PHE A 2 20.04 -0.56 -1.45
N LEU A 3 20.15 -1.39 -0.41
CA LEU A 3 19.02 -1.68 0.51
C LEU A 3 18.72 -0.53 1.48
N TYR A 4 19.74 0.23 1.92
CA TYR A 4 19.56 1.42 2.77
C TYR A 4 18.88 2.55 2.01
N LEU A 5 19.28 2.75 0.74
CA LEU A 5 18.66 3.72 -0.16
C LEU A 5 17.17 3.41 -0.37
N LYS A 6 16.80 2.13 -0.55
CA LYS A 6 15.40 1.71 -0.71
C LYS A 6 14.54 2.04 0.51
N LYS A 7 15.02 1.78 1.72
CA LYS A 7 14.26 2.07 2.96
C LYS A 7 14.15 3.57 3.23
N GLY A 8 15.27 4.30 3.14
CA GLY A 8 15.27 5.75 3.30
C GLY A 8 14.28 6.40 2.34
N PHE A 9 14.28 5.96 1.07
CA PHE A 9 13.32 6.40 0.08
C PHE A 9 11.86 6.05 0.44
N SER A 10 11.57 4.82 0.91
CA SER A 10 10.22 4.45 1.39
C SER A 10 9.74 5.29 2.58
N ILE A 11 10.63 5.65 3.51
CA ILE A 11 10.31 6.54 4.63
C ILE A 11 10.04 7.95 4.11
N ILE A 12 10.86 8.48 3.20
CA ILE A 12 10.66 9.80 2.59
C ILE A 12 9.32 9.87 1.87
N ILE A 13 8.98 8.86 1.05
CA ILE A 13 7.67 8.80 0.38
C ILE A 13 6.53 8.71 1.40
N SER A 14 6.69 7.98 2.50
CA SER A 14 5.67 7.92 3.56
C SER A 14 5.47 9.29 4.23
N LEU A 15 6.56 10.05 4.46
CA LEU A 15 6.48 11.43 4.97
C LEU A 15 5.81 12.37 3.97
N LEU A 16 6.14 12.26 2.68
CA LEU A 16 5.46 13.01 1.62
C LEU A 16 3.97 12.66 1.56
N TYR A 17 3.62 11.38 1.75
CA TYR A 17 2.24 10.93 1.78
C TYR A 17 1.47 11.52 2.97
N ILE A 18 2.10 11.67 4.14
CA ILE A 18 1.54 12.43 5.27
C ILE A 18 1.30 13.88 4.87
N PHE A 19 2.30 14.53 4.26
CA PHE A 19 2.22 15.94 3.87
C PHE A 19 1.07 16.22 2.90
N VAL A 20 0.90 15.41 1.84
CA VAL A 20 -0.20 15.63 0.89
C VAL A 20 -1.57 15.33 1.48
N ASN A 21 -1.68 14.36 2.40
CA ASN A 21 -2.94 14.13 3.11
C ASN A 21 -3.26 15.27 4.08
N TYR A 22 -2.25 15.88 4.70
CA TYR A 22 -2.44 17.08 5.52
C TYR A 22 -2.91 18.28 4.68
N ASN A 23 -2.34 18.46 3.48
CA ASN A 23 -2.81 19.49 2.55
C ASN A 23 -4.24 19.23 2.09
N PHE A 24 -4.58 17.97 1.78
CA PHE A 24 -5.94 17.56 1.41
C PHE A 24 -6.94 17.86 2.55
N TYR A 25 -6.60 17.48 3.78
CA TYR A 25 -7.40 17.80 4.99
C TYR A 25 -7.70 19.31 5.13
N ASN A 26 -6.69 20.16 4.92
CA ASN A 26 -6.84 21.62 5.03
C ASN A 26 -7.58 22.26 3.84
N SER A 27 -7.80 21.52 2.76
CA SER A 27 -8.36 22.07 1.51
C SER A 27 -9.89 22.03 1.44
N ILE A 28 -10.53 21.13 2.18
CA ILE A 28 -11.98 20.83 2.04
C ILE A 28 -12.88 21.88 2.73
N PHE A 29 -12.31 22.83 3.49
CA PHE A 29 -13.07 23.83 4.28
C PHE A 29 -13.03 25.27 3.76
N ARG A 30 -12.43 25.54 2.60
CA ARG A 30 -12.53 26.88 2.00
C ARG A 30 -12.97 26.72 0.56
N GLU A 31 -13.89 27.56 0.13
CA GLU A 31 -14.36 27.70 -1.26
C GLU A 31 -13.19 28.08 -2.17
N TYR A 32 -12.30 27.12 -2.41
CA TYR A 32 -11.17 27.32 -3.29
C TYR A 32 -11.64 27.17 -4.72
N THR A 33 -11.19 28.09 -5.57
CA THR A 33 -11.27 27.98 -7.03
C THR A 33 -10.82 26.58 -7.47
N ASN A 34 -11.57 26.00 -8.41
CA ASN A 34 -11.39 24.65 -8.98
C ASN A 34 -9.93 24.20 -9.17
N ASN A 35 -9.06 25.11 -9.61
CA ASN A 35 -7.66 24.84 -9.90
C ASN A 35 -6.85 24.37 -8.68
N LYS A 36 -7.08 24.93 -7.50
CA LYS A 36 -6.33 24.54 -6.29
C LYS A 36 -6.69 23.12 -5.84
N ILE A 37 -7.97 22.78 -5.89
CA ILE A 37 -8.46 21.43 -5.55
C ILE A 37 -7.92 20.42 -6.57
N PHE A 38 -7.90 20.75 -7.86
CA PHE A 38 -7.30 19.94 -8.91
C PHE A 38 -5.84 19.60 -8.61
N HIS A 39 -5.00 20.59 -8.27
CA HIS A 39 -3.60 20.34 -7.95
C HIS A 39 -3.43 19.47 -6.69
N ILE A 40 -4.13 19.78 -5.60
CA ILE A 40 -4.02 19.02 -4.34
C ILE A 40 -4.45 17.57 -4.52
N THR A 41 -5.57 17.32 -5.20
CA THR A 41 -6.09 15.96 -5.46
C THR A 41 -5.19 15.18 -6.40
N THR A 42 -4.60 15.85 -7.39
CA THR A 42 -3.64 15.22 -8.32
C THR A 42 -2.35 14.85 -7.61
N GLU A 43 -1.77 15.75 -6.82
CA GLU A 43 -0.57 15.49 -6.01
C GLU A 43 -0.79 14.33 -5.03
N LEU A 44 -1.93 14.34 -4.34
CA LEU A 44 -2.35 13.24 -3.48
C LEU A 44 -2.40 11.93 -4.26
N GLY A 45 -3.06 11.90 -5.41
CA GLY A 45 -3.23 10.70 -6.22
C GLY A 45 -1.91 10.10 -6.71
N VAL A 46 -0.98 10.94 -7.15
CA VAL A 46 0.36 10.50 -7.59
C VAL A 46 1.17 9.93 -6.43
N ILE A 47 1.23 10.65 -5.31
CA ILE A 47 2.02 10.22 -4.15
C ILE A 47 1.42 8.96 -3.50
N GLU A 48 0.09 8.85 -3.46
CA GLU A 48 -0.61 7.65 -2.96
C GLU A 48 -0.22 6.40 -3.77
N VAL A 49 -0.18 6.50 -5.10
CA VAL A 49 0.24 5.39 -5.98
C VAL A 49 1.70 5.00 -5.70
N VAL A 50 2.61 5.97 -5.63
CA VAL A 50 4.03 5.70 -5.33
C VAL A 50 4.21 5.06 -3.95
N PHE A 51 3.47 5.55 -2.95
CA PHE A 51 3.46 4.99 -1.60
C PHE A 51 3.05 3.51 -1.62
N TRP A 52 1.93 3.17 -2.27
CA TRP A 52 1.44 1.80 -2.34
C TRP A 52 2.35 0.87 -3.14
N ILE A 53 2.98 1.34 -4.22
CA ILE A 53 3.99 0.58 -4.96
C ILE A 53 5.15 0.17 -4.02
N LEU A 54 5.68 1.11 -3.24
CA LEU A 54 6.78 0.82 -2.31
C LEU A 54 6.36 -0.11 -1.18
N LEU A 55 5.13 0.06 -0.65
CA LEU A 55 4.59 -0.84 0.36
C LEU A 55 4.47 -2.26 -0.19
N LEU A 56 3.83 -2.44 -1.35
CA LEU A 56 3.69 -3.74 -2.00
C LEU A 56 5.05 -4.37 -2.32
N TYR A 57 6.00 -3.58 -2.83
CA TYR A 57 7.37 -4.05 -3.06
C TYR A 57 8.01 -4.64 -1.78
N SER A 58 7.77 -4.03 -0.63
CA SER A 58 8.28 -4.56 0.64
C SER A 58 7.61 -5.88 1.06
N VAL A 59 6.35 -6.09 0.69
CA VAL A 59 5.62 -7.36 0.92
C VAL A 59 6.28 -8.48 0.12
N PHE A 60 6.70 -8.22 -1.12
CA PHE A 60 7.49 -9.17 -1.91
C PHE A 60 8.84 -9.51 -1.27
N ASP A 61 9.53 -8.54 -0.66
CA ASP A 61 10.80 -8.80 0.06
C ASP A 61 10.58 -9.69 1.30
N LEU A 62 9.43 -9.57 1.99
CA LEU A 62 9.09 -10.45 3.10
C LEU A 62 8.79 -11.89 2.64
N GLU A 63 8.06 -12.04 1.53
CA GLU A 63 7.78 -13.36 0.95
C GLU A 63 9.06 -14.13 0.67
N ASN A 64 10.01 -13.50 -0.04
CA ASN A 64 11.28 -14.15 -0.39
C ASN A 64 12.04 -14.67 0.85
N LYS A 65 12.04 -13.91 1.95
CA LYS A 65 12.65 -14.35 3.22
C LYS A 65 11.89 -15.47 3.90
N SER A 66 10.57 -15.46 3.85
CA SER A 66 9.74 -16.52 4.44
C SER A 66 10.01 -17.86 3.74
N ILE A 67 10.17 -17.83 2.41
CA ILE A 67 10.54 -18.98 1.59
C ILE A 67 11.94 -19.49 1.95
N GLU A 68 12.93 -18.60 2.06
CA GLU A 68 14.31 -18.96 2.41
C GLU A 68 14.38 -19.65 3.79
N LYS A 69 13.67 -19.11 4.79
CA LYS A 69 13.61 -19.69 6.14
C LYS A 69 12.96 -21.08 6.16
N ASN A 70 11.89 -21.27 5.39
CA ASN A 70 11.20 -22.56 5.29
C ASN A 70 12.02 -23.62 4.53
N LYS A 71 12.86 -23.20 3.57
CA LYS A 71 13.77 -24.09 2.82
C LYS A 71 14.80 -24.75 3.73
N ASN A 72 15.25 -24.04 4.77
CA ASN A 72 16.20 -24.55 5.76
C ASN A 72 15.57 -25.51 6.79
N ASN A 73 14.23 -25.53 6.92
CA ASN A 73 13.55 -26.18 8.06
C ASN A 73 12.72 -27.43 7.73
N LYS A 74 12.49 -27.84 6.47
CA LYS A 74 11.59 -28.99 6.22
C LYS A 74 11.82 -29.78 4.92
N ILE A 75 11.78 -31.11 5.06
CA ILE A 75 11.73 -32.14 4.01
C ILE A 75 10.28 -32.17 3.44
N LYS A 76 10.08 -31.70 2.20
CA LYS A 76 9.00 -32.12 1.27
C LYS A 76 9.69 -32.29 -0.09
N THR A 77 9.13 -33.09 -1.00
CA THR A 77 9.62 -33.25 -2.39
C THR A 77 9.83 -31.87 -3.03
N LYS A 78 11.08 -31.59 -3.42
CA LYS A 78 11.57 -30.26 -3.82
C LYS A 78 10.75 -29.63 -4.94
N GLU A 79 10.27 -30.44 -5.86
CA GLU A 79 9.52 -30.03 -7.06
C GLU A 79 8.11 -29.51 -6.78
N MET A 80 7.35 -30.14 -5.87
CA MET A 80 5.99 -29.69 -5.54
C MET A 80 6.03 -28.33 -4.83
N LYS A 81 7.02 -28.12 -3.95
CA LYS A 81 7.24 -26.83 -3.26
C LYS A 81 7.61 -25.72 -4.22
N GLU A 82 8.50 -25.98 -5.19
CA GLU A 82 8.93 -24.95 -6.15
C GLU A 82 7.78 -24.49 -7.05
N LYS A 83 6.89 -25.42 -7.45
CA LYS A 83 5.67 -25.08 -8.20
C LYS A 83 4.69 -24.24 -7.37
N GLU A 84 4.46 -24.62 -6.11
CA GLU A 84 3.58 -23.90 -5.17
C GLU A 84 4.09 -22.47 -4.92
N ILE A 85 5.40 -22.32 -4.62
CA ILE A 85 6.04 -21.02 -4.42
C ILE A 85 5.97 -20.13 -5.66
N LYS A 86 6.14 -20.72 -6.86
CA LYS A 86 6.08 -19.96 -8.11
C LYS A 86 4.65 -19.46 -8.38
N LYS A 87 3.64 -20.29 -8.09
CA LYS A 87 2.23 -19.93 -8.20
C LYS A 87 1.87 -18.79 -7.23
N ASP A 88 2.23 -18.92 -5.96
CA ASP A 88 1.95 -17.89 -4.94
C ASP A 88 2.55 -16.53 -5.30
N LYS A 89 3.77 -16.50 -5.86
CA LYS A 89 4.40 -15.27 -6.35
C LYS A 89 3.63 -14.62 -7.49
N ILE A 90 3.15 -15.42 -8.44
CA ILE A 90 2.35 -14.92 -9.57
C ILE A 90 1.03 -14.36 -9.06
N ASP A 91 0.36 -15.08 -8.15
CA ASP A 91 -0.89 -14.64 -7.55
C ASP A 91 -0.72 -13.32 -6.80
N LEU A 92 0.39 -13.16 -6.06
CA LEU A 92 0.72 -11.90 -5.38
C LEU A 92 0.95 -10.74 -6.37
N ILE A 93 1.64 -10.98 -7.49
CA ILE A 93 1.85 -9.98 -8.55
C ILE A 93 0.52 -9.56 -9.15
N ILE A 94 -0.33 -10.52 -9.51
CA ILE A 94 -1.64 -10.25 -10.10
C ILE A 94 -2.50 -9.42 -9.13
N CYS A 95 -2.56 -9.81 -7.86
CA CYS A 95 -3.31 -9.06 -6.84
C CYS A 95 -2.76 -7.64 -6.67
N SER A 96 -1.44 -7.45 -6.70
CA SER A 96 -0.80 -6.15 -6.59
C SER A 96 -1.13 -5.24 -7.78
N ILE A 97 -1.14 -5.80 -9.00
CA ILE A 97 -1.49 -5.06 -10.22
C ILE A 97 -2.96 -4.65 -10.18
N ILE A 98 -3.87 -5.56 -9.82
CA ILE A 98 -5.30 -5.26 -9.71
C ILE A 98 -5.53 -4.15 -8.70
N PHE A 99 -4.92 -4.23 -7.52
CA PHE A 99 -5.00 -3.19 -6.49
C PHE A 99 -4.49 -1.83 -6.96
N LEU A 100 -3.34 -1.80 -7.65
CA LEU A 100 -2.78 -0.54 -8.16
C LEU A 100 -3.63 0.05 -9.28
N ALA A 101 -4.15 -0.78 -10.19
CA ALA A 101 -5.01 -0.33 -11.27
C ALA A 101 -6.32 0.27 -10.73
N THR A 102 -6.97 -0.39 -9.76
CA THR A 102 -8.19 0.13 -9.13
C THR A 102 -7.91 1.40 -8.35
N LEU A 103 -6.80 1.48 -7.61
CA LEU A 103 -6.37 2.69 -6.91
C LEU A 103 -6.18 3.88 -7.87
N ILE A 104 -5.51 3.66 -9.01
CA ILE A 104 -5.31 4.71 -10.03
C ILE A 104 -6.67 5.19 -10.56
N CYS A 105 -7.58 4.28 -10.90
CA CYS A 105 -8.92 4.63 -11.36
C CYS A 105 -9.70 5.44 -10.32
N VAL A 106 -9.64 5.05 -9.04
CA VAL A 106 -10.27 5.78 -7.93
C VAL A 106 -9.65 7.18 -7.78
N ASN A 107 -8.33 7.31 -7.93
CA ASN A 107 -7.66 8.61 -7.83
C ASN A 107 -8.01 9.53 -9.00
N ILE A 108 -8.09 9.01 -10.22
CA ILE A 108 -8.59 9.77 -11.37
C ILE A 108 -10.05 10.20 -11.15
N SER A 109 -10.89 9.30 -10.65
CA SER A 109 -12.27 9.60 -10.27
C SER A 109 -12.36 10.74 -9.26
N ARG A 110 -11.54 10.68 -8.20
CA ARG A 110 -11.46 11.72 -7.16
C ARG A 110 -11.10 13.07 -7.77
N VAL A 111 -10.06 13.13 -8.60
CA VAL A 111 -9.63 14.37 -9.25
C VAL A 111 -10.78 14.96 -10.06
N ILE A 112 -11.39 14.18 -10.95
CA ILE A 112 -12.46 14.65 -11.84
C ILE A 112 -13.69 15.15 -11.06
N LEU A 113 -14.12 14.39 -10.05
CA LEU A 113 -15.36 14.67 -9.32
C LEU A 113 -15.22 15.79 -8.29
N GLN A 114 -14.05 15.93 -7.66
CA GLN A 114 -13.82 16.95 -6.63
C GLN A 114 -13.38 18.28 -7.23
N SER A 115 -12.72 18.27 -8.40
CA SER A 115 -12.20 19.48 -9.03
C SER A 115 -13.08 20.02 -10.15
N SER A 116 -14.32 19.55 -10.31
CA SER A 116 -15.24 20.10 -11.30
C SER A 116 -16.69 19.80 -10.93
N PRO A 117 -17.45 20.81 -10.46
CA PRO A 117 -18.88 20.67 -10.21
C PRO A 117 -19.65 20.18 -11.45
N TYR A 118 -19.31 20.71 -12.63
CA TYR A 118 -19.91 20.28 -13.88
C TYR A 118 -19.69 18.79 -14.16
N MET A 119 -18.48 18.28 -13.97
CA MET A 119 -18.22 16.85 -14.18
C MET A 119 -18.94 15.99 -13.14
N ASN A 120 -19.08 16.48 -11.91
CA ASN A 120 -19.86 15.79 -10.88
C ASN A 120 -21.35 15.65 -11.28
N ASP A 121 -21.94 16.73 -11.81
CA ASP A 121 -23.31 16.72 -12.32
C ASP A 121 -23.49 15.78 -13.52
N VAL A 122 -22.53 15.77 -14.45
CA VAL A 122 -22.55 14.86 -15.61
C VAL A 122 -22.43 13.40 -15.17
N VAL A 123 -21.57 13.09 -14.21
CA VAL A 123 -21.38 11.72 -13.72
C VAL A 123 -22.62 11.20 -12.96
N SER A 124 -23.30 12.07 -12.22
CA SER A 124 -24.51 11.71 -11.47
C SER A 124 -25.75 11.56 -12.36
N THR A 125 -25.77 12.14 -13.55
CA THR A 125 -26.91 12.10 -14.47
C THR A 125 -26.77 11.06 -15.58
N VAL A 126 -25.55 10.76 -16.02
CA VAL A 126 -25.29 9.80 -17.10
C VAL A 126 -25.02 8.40 -16.53
N GLY A 127 -25.95 7.47 -16.73
CA GLY A 127 -25.90 6.13 -16.13
C GLY A 127 -24.63 5.33 -16.43
N SER A 128 -24.00 5.51 -17.59
CA SER A 128 -22.74 4.84 -17.93
C SER A 128 -21.56 5.35 -17.09
N TYR A 129 -21.51 6.66 -16.80
CA TYR A 129 -20.48 7.24 -15.94
C TYR A 129 -20.71 6.88 -14.47
N LEU A 130 -21.97 6.88 -14.01
CA LEU A 130 -22.31 6.40 -12.69
C LEU A 130 -21.84 4.95 -12.47
N LEU A 131 -22.08 4.07 -13.46
CA LEU A 131 -21.65 2.68 -13.41
C LEU A 131 -20.12 2.55 -13.44
N PHE A 132 -19.43 3.35 -14.26
CA PHE A 132 -17.97 3.31 -14.34
C PHE A 132 -17.29 3.79 -13.04
N PHE A 133 -17.66 4.97 -12.54
CA PHE A 133 -17.08 5.54 -11.32
C PHE A 133 -17.52 4.79 -10.06
N GLY A 134 -18.79 4.40 -9.97
CA GLY A 134 -19.29 3.55 -8.89
C GLY A 134 -18.64 2.16 -8.91
N GLY A 135 -18.57 1.53 -10.08
CA GLY A 135 -17.99 0.21 -10.26
C GLY A 135 -16.49 0.14 -9.93
N THR A 136 -15.72 1.16 -10.31
CA THR A 136 -14.29 1.25 -9.95
C THR A 136 -14.07 1.37 -8.45
N ARG A 137 -14.92 2.12 -7.73
CA ARG A 137 -14.87 2.21 -6.25
C ARG A 137 -15.24 0.87 -5.59
N VAL A 138 -16.24 0.16 -6.10
CA VAL A 138 -16.60 -1.19 -5.63
C VAL A 138 -15.45 -2.17 -5.87
N LEU A 139 -14.83 -2.14 -7.05
CA LEU A 139 -13.64 -2.95 -7.36
C LEU A 139 -12.48 -2.66 -6.40
N PHE A 140 -12.31 -1.39 -5.99
CA PHE A 140 -11.30 -1.02 -5.01
C PHE A 140 -11.55 -1.66 -3.63
N ILE A 141 -12.80 -1.77 -3.19
CA ILE A 141 -13.17 -2.50 -1.96
C ILE A 141 -12.75 -3.97 -2.07
N PHE A 142 -13.11 -4.65 -3.16
CA PHE A 142 -12.72 -6.05 -3.37
C PHE A 142 -11.20 -6.23 -3.38
N SER A 143 -10.47 -5.35 -4.07
CA SER A 143 -9.00 -5.40 -4.08
C SER A 143 -8.40 -5.16 -2.69
N SER A 144 -9.01 -4.31 -1.87
CA SER A 144 -8.59 -4.03 -0.50
C SER A 144 -8.82 -5.23 0.43
N ILE A 145 -9.93 -5.96 0.26
CA ILE A 145 -10.21 -7.21 0.98
C ILE A 145 -9.18 -8.28 0.62
N ILE A 146 -8.86 -8.44 -0.67
CA ILE A 146 -7.81 -9.38 -1.13
C ILE A 146 -6.46 -9.05 -0.48
N PHE A 147 -6.15 -7.76 -0.35
CA PHE A 147 -4.92 -7.31 0.30
C PHE A 147 -4.84 -7.68 1.80
N ILE A 148 -5.97 -7.78 2.52
CA ILE A 148 -5.99 -8.30 3.89
C ILE A 148 -5.50 -9.75 3.94
N PHE A 149 -5.99 -10.62 3.06
CA PHE A 149 -5.57 -12.03 3.04
C PHE A 149 -4.06 -12.17 2.81
N ILE A 150 -3.50 -11.33 1.93
CA ILE A 150 -2.06 -11.24 1.71
C ILE A 150 -1.34 -10.82 3.00
N ALA A 151 -1.79 -9.74 3.64
CA ALA A 151 -1.17 -9.23 4.87
C ALA A 151 -1.19 -10.26 6.01
N VAL A 152 -2.31 -10.96 6.19
CA VAL A 152 -2.47 -12.04 7.18
C VAL A 152 -1.52 -13.20 6.91
N SER A 153 -1.40 -13.62 5.63
CA SER A 153 -0.47 -14.68 5.22
C SER A 153 0.98 -14.36 5.59
N ARG A 154 1.38 -13.08 5.55
CA ARG A 154 2.74 -12.63 5.92
C ARG A 154 2.96 -12.50 7.43
N ARG A 155 1.93 -12.69 8.26
CA ARG A 155 2.00 -12.64 9.74
C ARG A 155 2.63 -11.35 10.28
N ASN A 156 2.41 -10.23 9.59
CA ASN A 156 2.93 -8.94 10.01
C ASN A 156 1.79 -8.06 10.51
N VAL A 157 1.79 -7.77 11.81
CA VAL A 157 0.74 -7.00 12.48
C VAL A 157 0.55 -5.62 11.86
N PHE A 158 1.63 -4.93 11.49
CA PHE A 158 1.54 -3.60 10.88
C PHE A 158 0.91 -3.64 9.49
N LEU A 159 1.22 -4.66 8.67
CA LEU A 159 0.59 -4.83 7.36
C LEU A 159 -0.89 -5.17 7.49
N ILE A 160 -1.28 -5.93 8.51
CA ILE A 160 -2.69 -6.25 8.80
C ILE A 160 -3.44 -4.98 9.22
N LEU A 161 -2.85 -4.13 10.05
CA LEU A 161 -3.45 -2.86 10.44
C LEU A 161 -3.59 -1.91 9.24
N ILE A 162 -2.56 -1.81 8.39
CA ILE A 162 -2.60 -0.99 7.18
C ILE A 162 -3.71 -1.48 6.23
N SER A 163 -3.81 -2.79 6.01
CA SER A 163 -4.83 -3.33 5.11
C SER A 163 -6.25 -3.19 5.66
N ALA A 164 -6.45 -3.37 6.97
CA ALA A 164 -7.73 -3.15 7.63
C ALA A 164 -8.20 -1.70 7.52
N LEU A 165 -7.31 -0.73 7.79
CA LEU A 165 -7.61 0.70 7.60
C LEU A 165 -7.92 1.02 6.14
N ASN A 166 -7.20 0.40 5.18
CA ASN A 166 -7.44 0.63 3.77
C ASN A 166 -8.82 0.12 3.31
N VAL A 167 -9.33 -0.98 3.89
CA VAL A 167 -10.71 -1.42 3.64
C VAL A 167 -11.71 -0.38 4.13
N ILE A 168 -11.53 0.15 5.35
CA ILE A 168 -12.39 1.22 5.88
C ILE A 168 -12.38 2.43 4.94
N ILE A 169 -11.19 2.86 4.49
CA ILE A 169 -11.06 3.96 3.52
C ILE A 169 -11.77 3.64 2.21
N SER A 170 -11.63 2.41 1.68
CA SER A 170 -12.29 2.02 0.43
C SER A 170 -13.81 2.11 0.51
N VAL A 171 -14.39 1.74 1.66
CA VAL A 171 -15.83 1.85 1.93
C VAL A 171 -16.24 3.31 2.05
N MET A 172 -15.45 4.13 2.75
CA MET A 172 -15.71 5.57 2.87
C MET A 172 -15.65 6.28 1.51
N ILE A 173 -14.72 5.91 0.64
CA ILE A 173 -14.63 6.44 -0.74
C ILE A 173 -15.87 6.04 -1.54
N TRP A 174 -16.35 4.81 -1.40
CA TRP A 174 -17.56 4.36 -2.07
C TRP A 174 -18.81 5.12 -1.61
N LEU A 175 -18.89 5.45 -0.32
CA LEU A 175 -19.96 6.27 0.27
C LEU A 175 -19.82 7.79 0.06
N ASP A 176 -18.88 8.23 -0.78
CA ASP A 176 -18.56 9.65 -1.00
C ASP A 176 -18.13 10.42 0.27
N PHE A 177 -17.71 9.72 1.32
CA PHE A 177 -17.13 10.30 2.53
C PHE A 177 -15.61 10.49 2.46
N ASP A 178 -15.07 10.63 1.24
CA ASP A 178 -13.63 10.87 1.01
C ASP A 178 -13.23 12.32 1.35
N THR A 179 -13.14 12.56 2.65
CA THR A 179 -12.99 13.89 3.25
C THR A 179 -11.86 13.89 4.29
N ASN A 180 -12.00 14.67 5.36
CA ASN A 180 -11.01 14.82 6.41
C ASN A 180 -10.72 13.52 7.16
N ILE A 181 -11.75 12.72 7.39
CA ILE A 181 -11.63 11.46 8.15
C ILE A 181 -10.76 10.47 7.38
N THR A 182 -10.98 10.31 6.07
CA THR A 182 -10.14 9.44 5.23
C THR A 182 -8.72 9.96 5.13
N ALA A 183 -8.52 11.29 5.08
CA ALA A 183 -7.18 11.90 5.13
C ALA A 183 -6.42 11.55 6.42
N VAL A 184 -7.08 11.65 7.57
CA VAL A 184 -6.52 11.25 8.87
C VAL A 184 -6.19 9.76 8.90
N MET A 185 -7.06 8.90 8.38
CA MET A 185 -6.78 7.46 8.29
C MET A 185 -5.58 7.16 7.38
N ARG A 186 -5.43 7.86 6.25
CA ARG A 186 -4.26 7.75 5.36
C ARG A 186 -2.97 8.21 6.04
N ILE A 187 -3.02 9.25 6.88
CA ILE A 187 -1.88 9.67 7.72
C ILE A 187 -1.52 8.56 8.71
N ILE A 188 -2.50 7.95 9.39
CA ILE A 188 -2.26 6.84 10.32
C ILE A 188 -1.63 5.63 9.59
N ILE A 189 -2.13 5.28 8.40
CA ILE A 189 -1.53 4.25 7.54
C ILE A 189 -0.05 4.55 7.26
N SER A 190 0.27 5.80 6.94
CA SER A 190 1.63 6.23 6.65
C SER A 190 2.55 6.07 7.86
N ILE A 191 2.06 6.43 9.05
CA ILE A 191 2.80 6.24 10.31
C ILE A 191 3.06 4.75 10.56
N PHE A 192 2.06 3.89 10.39
CA PHE A 192 2.26 2.44 10.49
C PHE A 192 3.24 1.91 9.46
N ALA A 193 3.24 2.43 8.23
CA ALA A 193 4.20 2.05 7.21
C ALA A 193 5.64 2.45 7.60
N ILE A 194 5.85 3.64 8.14
CA ILE A 194 7.16 4.09 8.66
C ILE A 194 7.64 3.14 9.76
N ILE A 195 6.79 2.85 10.75
CA ILE A 195 7.11 1.92 11.84
C ILE A 195 7.49 0.55 11.25
N TYR A 196 6.67 0.04 10.33
CA TYR A 196 6.94 -1.22 9.65
C TYR A 196 8.32 -1.24 8.95
N TYR A 197 8.67 -0.20 8.20
CA TYR A 197 9.98 -0.10 7.55
C TYR A 197 11.13 -0.03 8.56
N VAL A 198 10.93 0.67 9.68
CA VAL A 198 11.92 0.77 10.77
C VAL A 198 12.18 -0.59 11.38
N PHE A 199 11.14 -1.29 11.85
CA PHE A 199 11.24 -2.57 12.56
C PHE A 199 11.67 -3.74 11.67
N SER A 200 11.40 -3.71 10.37
CA SER A 200 11.85 -4.74 9.42
C SER A 200 13.38 -4.90 9.39
N GLU A 201 14.14 -3.86 9.76
CA GLU A 201 15.60 -3.84 9.68
C GLU A 201 16.33 -4.32 10.94
N ASN A 202 15.80 -4.05 12.15
CA ASN A 202 16.44 -4.50 13.39
C ASN A 202 16.59 -6.04 13.40
N SER A 203 15.61 -6.74 12.84
CA SER A 203 15.68 -8.20 12.68
C SER A 203 16.80 -8.71 11.75
N LYS A 204 17.32 -7.86 10.85
CA LYS A 204 18.41 -8.21 9.91
C LYS A 204 19.79 -7.99 10.53
N LYS A 205 20.00 -6.87 11.23
CA LYS A 205 21.25 -6.56 11.94
C LYS A 205 21.56 -7.62 12.99
N ASP A 206 20.59 -7.96 13.85
CA ASP A 206 20.79 -8.96 14.91
C ASP A 206 21.18 -10.34 14.36
N LYS A 207 20.57 -10.77 13.25
CA LYS A 207 20.90 -12.06 12.62
C LYS A 207 22.29 -12.08 12.01
N GLN A 208 22.72 -10.97 11.41
CA GLN A 208 24.04 -10.87 10.78
C GLN A 208 25.15 -10.80 11.82
N ASP A 209 24.94 -10.07 12.92
CA ASP A 209 25.87 -10.01 14.05
C ASP A 209 25.96 -11.35 14.78
N THR A 210 24.84 -12.04 14.96
CA THR A 210 24.82 -13.41 15.53
C THR A 210 25.58 -14.40 14.64
N LYS A 211 25.37 -14.34 13.31
CA LYS A 211 26.07 -15.21 12.35
C LYS A 211 27.58 -14.92 12.32
N ASN A 212 27.98 -13.65 12.39
CA ASN A 212 29.39 -13.25 12.47
C ASN A 212 30.04 -13.67 13.79
N LYS A 213 29.31 -13.59 14.92
CA LYS A 213 29.77 -14.06 16.23
C LYS A 213 30.01 -15.58 16.24
N ILE A 214 29.08 -16.37 15.67
CA ILE A 214 29.23 -17.83 15.54
C ILE A 214 30.44 -18.19 14.66
N ARG A 215 30.64 -17.50 13.53
CA ARG A 215 31.78 -17.73 12.61
C ARG A 215 33.13 -17.42 13.26
N ARG A 216 33.21 -16.40 14.12
CA ARG A 216 34.44 -16.08 14.88
C ARG A 216 34.77 -17.13 15.93
N ILE A 217 33.76 -17.80 16.51
CA ILE A 217 33.95 -18.86 17.49
C ILE A 217 34.43 -20.15 16.80
N SER A 218 33.92 -20.48 15.62
CA SER A 218 34.32 -21.69 14.88
C SER A 218 35.73 -21.64 14.31
N LEU A 219 36.28 -20.44 14.05
CA LEU A 219 37.65 -20.26 13.54
C LEU A 219 38.73 -20.24 14.64
N LYS A 220 38.32 -20.26 15.92
CA LYS A 220 39.22 -20.30 17.08
C LYS A 220 39.39 -21.71 17.68
N LYS A 221 38.72 -22.72 17.11
CA LYS A 221 38.90 -24.14 17.42
C LYS A 221 39.71 -24.80 16.31
#